data_AF-I5B440-F1
#
_entry.id   AF-I5B440-F1
#
_cell.length_a   1.000
_cell.length_b   1.000
_cell.length_c   1.000
_cell.angle_alpha   90.00
_cell.angle_beta   90.00
_cell.angle_gamma   90.00
#
_symmetry.space_group_name_H-M   'P 1'
#
loop_
_entity.id
_entity.type
_entity.pdbx_description
1 polymer ?
#
loop_
_entity_poly.entity_id
_entity_poly.type
_entity_poly.pdbx_seq_one_letter_code
_entity_poly.pdbx_strand_id
1 'polypeptide(L)'
;MMTNKTLKTGRMREWLRADTPDSAFQAWSGRAYLGLLAFMKNRLAVLGLLIIVALIVIAVLAPVIAPYDPVETDIGNRLQPLSFTHYLGTDEMGRDIFSRIVFGSRLTLYIISLVAIIAAPVGILVGTVAGYFGGIVDTVLMRITDIFLAFPKLILALAFVSALGPGIENAVIAISITSWPPYARIARAETLTIRNCDFIKAVRLQGAGALRIITGHIMPLCLPSLIIRVTLDMAGIILTAAGLGFLGLGAQPPTPEWGAMTAGGRTYIIDHWWLISMPGSAIFIVSLAFNLLGDGLREVLDPRSDN
;
A
#
# COMPACT_ATOMS: atom_id res chain seq x y z
N MET A 1 1.02 -26.47 -37.38
CA MET A 1 1.15 -25.11 -36.77
C MET A 1 1.57 -25.12 -35.29
N MET A 2 1.44 -26.23 -34.54
CA MET A 2 1.84 -26.31 -33.12
C MET A 2 3.36 -26.42 -32.86
N THR A 3 4.15 -26.91 -33.82
CA THR A 3 5.60 -27.16 -33.66
C THR A 3 6.48 -25.90 -33.63
N ASN A 4 6.03 -24.79 -34.24
CA ASN A 4 6.83 -23.56 -34.33
C ASN A 4 6.72 -22.69 -33.07
N LYS A 5 5.65 -22.85 -32.28
CA LYS A 5 5.41 -22.10 -31.04
C LYS A 5 6.27 -22.63 -29.88
N THR A 6 6.43 -23.94 -29.77
CA THR A 6 7.27 -24.59 -28.75
C THR A 6 8.76 -24.27 -28.93
N LEU A 7 9.27 -24.27 -30.17
CA LEU A 7 10.64 -23.87 -30.50
C LEU A 7 10.94 -22.39 -30.16
N LYS A 8 10.02 -21.48 -30.45
CA LYS A 8 10.14 -20.05 -30.07
C LYS A 8 10.13 -19.85 -28.54
N THR A 9 9.31 -20.64 -27.83
CA THR A 9 9.17 -20.51 -26.37
C THR A 9 10.41 -21.06 -25.64
N GLY A 10 11.02 -22.13 -26.13
CA GLY A 10 12.31 -22.65 -25.64
C GLY A 10 13.44 -21.63 -25.81
N ARG A 11 13.58 -21.08 -27.01
CA ARG A 11 14.61 -20.08 -27.34
C ARG A 11 14.47 -18.78 -26.55
N MET A 12 13.24 -18.35 -26.24
CA MET A 12 12.98 -17.17 -25.40
C MET A 12 13.34 -17.41 -23.92
N ARG A 13 13.06 -18.61 -23.39
CA ARG A 13 13.43 -18.97 -22.02
C ARG A 13 14.94 -19.10 -21.85
N GLU A 14 15.63 -19.66 -22.85
CA GLU A 14 17.09 -19.73 -22.89
C GLU A 14 17.70 -18.33 -22.96
N TRP A 15 17.14 -17.44 -23.79
CA TRP A 15 17.60 -16.05 -23.88
C TRP A 15 17.42 -15.27 -22.57
N LEU A 16 16.35 -15.52 -21.82
CA LEU A 16 16.08 -14.90 -20.52
C LEU A 16 16.89 -15.49 -19.35
N ARG A 17 17.45 -16.69 -19.51
CA ARG A 17 18.24 -17.41 -18.49
C ARG A 17 19.74 -17.45 -18.82
N ALA A 18 20.20 -16.67 -19.80
CA ALA A 18 21.60 -16.63 -20.16
C ALA A 18 22.45 -16.08 -18.99
N ASP A 19 23.49 -16.83 -18.59
CA ASP A 19 24.41 -16.45 -17.51
C ASP A 19 25.23 -15.18 -17.83
N THR A 20 25.37 -14.88 -19.13
CA THR A 20 26.02 -13.67 -19.65
C THR A 20 25.03 -12.94 -20.57
N PRO A 21 24.34 -11.88 -20.11
CA PRO A 21 23.43 -11.14 -20.96
C PRO A 21 24.19 -10.28 -21.97
N ASP A 22 23.82 -10.36 -23.24
CA ASP A 22 24.48 -9.62 -24.34
C ASP A 22 24.10 -8.13 -24.37
N SER A 23 23.04 -7.74 -23.63
CA SER A 23 22.56 -6.36 -23.55
C SER A 23 21.98 -6.00 -22.18
N ALA A 24 22.00 -4.72 -21.82
CA ALA A 24 21.37 -4.22 -20.59
C ALA A 24 19.85 -4.53 -20.55
N PHE A 25 19.18 -4.51 -21.70
CA PHE A 25 17.77 -4.86 -21.82
C PHE A 25 17.51 -6.35 -21.56
N GLN A 26 18.39 -7.24 -22.05
CA GLN A 26 18.34 -8.67 -21.75
C GLN A 26 18.61 -8.95 -20.28
N ALA A 27 19.60 -8.29 -19.68
CA ALA A 27 19.92 -8.42 -18.27
C ALA A 27 18.73 -8.02 -17.37
N TRP A 28 18.08 -6.90 -17.69
CA TRP A 28 16.89 -6.44 -16.99
C TRP A 28 15.70 -7.40 -17.18
N SER A 29 15.44 -7.81 -18.43
CA SER A 29 14.33 -8.73 -18.75
C SER A 29 14.52 -10.11 -18.12
N GLY A 30 15.75 -10.63 -18.08
CA GLY A 30 16.09 -11.89 -17.43
C GLY A 30 15.90 -11.83 -15.92
N ARG A 31 16.39 -10.78 -15.26
CA ARG A 31 16.15 -10.56 -13.82
C ARG A 31 14.67 -10.42 -13.48
N ALA A 32 13.93 -9.66 -14.29
CA ALA A 32 12.49 -9.51 -14.11
C ALA A 32 11.74 -10.84 -14.30
N TYR A 33 12.14 -11.65 -15.29
CA TYR A 33 11.56 -12.98 -15.53
C TYR A 33 11.87 -13.96 -14.40
N LEU A 34 13.11 -14.02 -13.91
CA LEU A 34 13.49 -14.85 -12.78
C LEU A 34 12.78 -14.41 -11.50
N GLY A 35 12.68 -13.11 -11.26
CA GLY A 35 11.94 -12.56 -10.13
C GLY A 35 10.45 -12.91 -10.20
N LEU A 36 9.84 -12.81 -11.37
CA LEU A 36 8.45 -13.23 -11.57
C LEU A 36 8.26 -14.73 -11.34
N LEU A 37 9.19 -15.58 -11.80
CA LEU A 37 9.13 -17.01 -11.55
C LEU A 37 9.24 -17.34 -10.06
N ALA A 38 10.16 -16.68 -9.33
CA ALA A 38 10.31 -16.82 -7.89
C ALA A 38 9.04 -16.36 -7.16
N PHE A 39 8.47 -15.20 -7.56
CA PHE A 39 7.20 -14.69 -7.05
C PHE A 39 6.06 -15.69 -7.22
N MET A 40 5.93 -16.25 -8.43
CA MET A 40 4.88 -17.21 -8.77
C MET A 40 5.05 -18.55 -8.04
N LYS A 41 6.25 -18.86 -7.54
CA LYS A 41 6.51 -20.05 -6.72
C LYS A 41 6.01 -19.87 -5.28
N ASN A 42 6.00 -18.63 -4.77
CA ASN A 42 5.43 -18.29 -3.48
C ASN A 42 3.89 -18.21 -3.59
N ARG A 43 3.21 -19.28 -3.21
CA ARG A 43 1.73 -19.38 -3.25
C ARG A 43 1.03 -18.32 -2.42
N LEU A 44 1.62 -17.89 -1.31
CA LEU A 44 1.06 -16.87 -0.44
C LEU A 44 1.13 -15.48 -1.09
N ALA A 45 2.26 -15.17 -1.73
CA ALA A 45 2.43 -13.94 -2.50
C ALA A 45 1.42 -13.83 -3.66
N VAL A 46 1.24 -14.94 -4.40
CA VAL A 46 0.24 -15.02 -5.48
C VAL A 46 -1.17 -14.85 -4.94
N LEU A 47 -1.50 -15.47 -3.80
CA LEU A 47 -2.80 -15.29 -3.16
C LEU A 47 -3.05 -13.82 -2.79
N GLY A 48 -2.07 -13.15 -2.18
CA GLY A 48 -2.16 -11.72 -1.86
C GLY A 48 -2.40 -10.86 -3.11
N LEU A 49 -1.64 -11.13 -4.18
CA LEU A 49 -1.82 -10.46 -5.47
C LEU A 49 -3.23 -10.68 -6.04
N LEU A 50 -3.74 -11.91 -6.03
CA LEU A 50 -5.08 -12.23 -6.53
C LEU A 50 -6.17 -11.50 -5.76
N ILE A 51 -6.06 -11.40 -4.43
CA ILE A 51 -7.04 -10.67 -3.61
C ILE A 51 -6.99 -9.18 -3.93
N ILE A 52 -5.80 -8.58 -4.09
CA ILE A 52 -5.68 -7.15 -4.44
C ILE A 52 -6.24 -6.89 -5.85
N VAL A 53 -5.96 -7.75 -6.82
CA VAL A 53 -6.54 -7.64 -8.16
C VAL A 53 -8.06 -7.76 -8.11
N ALA A 54 -8.59 -8.72 -7.35
CA ALA A 54 -10.04 -8.85 -7.14
C ALA A 54 -10.63 -7.59 -6.49
N LEU A 55 -9.97 -7.01 -5.48
CA LEU A 55 -10.39 -5.76 -4.85
C LEU A 55 -10.45 -4.60 -5.85
N ILE A 56 -9.44 -4.45 -6.70
CA ILE A 56 -9.42 -3.42 -7.75
C ILE A 56 -10.57 -3.63 -8.73
N VAL A 57 -10.82 -4.87 -9.16
CA VAL A 57 -11.95 -5.20 -10.04
C VAL A 57 -13.28 -4.87 -9.37
N ILE A 58 -13.47 -5.24 -8.10
CA ILE A 58 -14.66 -4.91 -7.31
C ILE A 58 -14.84 -3.40 -7.21
N ALA A 59 -13.77 -2.65 -6.94
CA ALA A 59 -13.82 -1.21 -6.82
C ALA A 59 -14.18 -0.51 -8.14
N VAL A 60 -13.59 -0.93 -9.26
CA VAL A 60 -13.87 -0.37 -10.59
C VAL A 60 -15.29 -0.71 -11.04
N LEU A 61 -15.72 -1.95 -10.83
CA LEU A 61 -17.05 -2.42 -11.21
C LEU A 61 -18.09 -2.23 -10.11
N ALA A 62 -17.81 -1.44 -9.06
CA ALA A 62 -18.72 -1.25 -7.94
C ALA A 62 -20.14 -0.81 -8.35
N PRO A 63 -20.34 0.13 -9.31
CA PRO A 63 -21.68 0.51 -9.76
C PRO A 63 -22.45 -0.61 -10.50
N VAL A 64 -21.76 -1.65 -10.95
CA VAL A 64 -22.35 -2.80 -11.66
C VAL A 64 -22.55 -3.98 -10.70
N ILE A 65 -21.65 -4.15 -9.73
CA ILE A 65 -21.68 -5.25 -8.75
C ILE A 65 -22.68 -4.96 -7.62
N ALA A 66 -22.80 -3.71 -7.19
CA ALA A 66 -23.70 -3.34 -6.10
C ALA A 66 -25.17 -3.42 -6.55
N PRO A 67 -26.02 -4.20 -5.87
CA PRO A 67 -27.45 -4.30 -6.19
C PRO A 67 -28.25 -3.04 -5.81
N TYR A 68 -27.78 -2.26 -4.84
CA TYR A 68 -28.47 -1.07 -4.32
C TYR A 68 -27.52 0.13 -4.26
N ASP A 69 -28.09 1.34 -4.15
CA ASP A 69 -27.32 2.54 -3.86
C ASP A 69 -26.74 2.44 -2.43
N PRO A 70 -25.41 2.57 -2.23
CA PRO A 70 -24.78 2.45 -0.92
C PRO A 70 -25.21 3.51 0.11
N VAL A 71 -25.80 4.64 -0.31
CA VAL A 71 -26.24 5.72 0.58
C VAL A 71 -27.74 5.81 0.76
N GLU A 72 -28.52 5.09 -0.05
CA GLU A 72 -29.98 5.10 0.00
C GLU A 72 -30.50 4.49 1.31
N THR A 73 -31.29 5.27 2.05
CA THR A 73 -31.85 4.89 3.35
C THR A 73 -33.27 4.34 3.20
N ASP A 74 -33.52 3.17 3.78
CA ASP A 74 -34.85 2.56 3.85
C ASP A 74 -35.17 2.13 5.28
N ILE A 75 -35.80 3.03 6.04
CA ILE A 75 -36.12 2.81 7.46
C ILE A 75 -37.04 1.58 7.66
N GLY A 76 -37.86 1.24 6.65
CA GLY A 76 -38.75 0.08 6.70
C GLY A 76 -37.97 -1.25 6.74
N ASN A 77 -36.78 -1.27 6.16
CA ASN A 77 -35.89 -2.41 6.09
C ASN A 77 -34.67 -2.28 7.01
N ARG A 78 -34.76 -1.56 8.13
CA ARG A 78 -33.67 -1.45 9.11
C ARG A 78 -33.32 -2.80 9.74
N LEU A 79 -32.02 -3.03 9.97
CA LEU A 79 -31.49 -4.18 10.72
C LEU A 79 -31.99 -5.56 10.21
N GLN A 80 -32.27 -5.68 8.92
CA GLN A 80 -32.68 -6.94 8.32
C GLN A 80 -31.48 -7.90 8.24
N PRO A 81 -31.65 -9.19 8.58
CA PRO A 81 -30.60 -10.19 8.45
C PRO A 81 -30.27 -10.48 6.98
N LEU A 82 -29.22 -11.29 6.78
CA LEU A 82 -28.82 -11.77 5.47
C LEU A 82 -30.00 -12.45 4.76
N SER A 83 -30.25 -12.06 3.52
CA SER A 83 -31.36 -12.56 2.69
C SER A 83 -30.99 -12.50 1.21
N PHE A 84 -31.84 -13.09 0.35
CA PHE A 84 -31.65 -12.99 -1.10
C PHE A 84 -31.86 -11.58 -1.66
N THR A 85 -32.59 -10.74 -0.92
CA THR A 85 -32.71 -9.31 -1.23
C THR A 85 -31.46 -8.58 -0.73
N HIS A 86 -31.09 -8.74 0.54
CA HIS A 86 -29.91 -8.10 1.13
C HIS A 86 -28.85 -9.14 1.48
N TYR A 87 -27.89 -9.38 0.57
CA TYR A 87 -26.91 -10.48 0.69
C TYR A 87 -26.12 -10.47 2.00
N LEU A 88 -25.77 -9.28 2.51
CA LEU A 88 -25.07 -9.11 3.78
C LEU A 88 -25.94 -8.42 4.85
N GLY A 89 -27.26 -8.40 4.65
CA GLY A 89 -28.21 -7.69 5.49
C GLY A 89 -28.15 -6.17 5.32
N THR A 90 -28.91 -5.48 6.17
CA THR A 90 -28.98 -4.02 6.20
C THR A 90 -28.48 -3.45 7.53
N ASP A 91 -28.13 -2.17 7.52
CA ASP A 91 -27.70 -1.44 8.71
C ASP A 91 -28.85 -0.76 9.47
N GLU A 92 -28.51 0.03 10.48
CA GLU A 92 -29.46 0.73 11.35
C GLU A 92 -30.35 1.75 10.62
N MET A 93 -29.91 2.22 9.45
CA MET A 93 -30.65 3.12 8.55
C MET A 93 -31.29 2.36 7.37
N GLY A 94 -31.22 1.03 7.38
CA GLY A 94 -31.74 0.17 6.32
C GLY A 94 -30.95 0.20 5.02
N ARG A 95 -29.71 0.68 5.06
CA ARG A 95 -28.83 0.70 3.87
C ARG A 95 -28.22 -0.69 3.68
N ASP A 96 -28.07 -1.11 2.42
CA ASP A 96 -27.54 -2.43 2.08
C ASP A 96 -26.03 -2.55 2.40
N ILE A 97 -25.67 -3.50 3.27
CA ILE A 97 -24.27 -3.64 3.75
C ILE A 97 -23.35 -4.13 2.63
N PHE A 98 -23.82 -5.00 1.74
CA PHE A 98 -23.03 -5.52 0.63
C PHE A 98 -22.62 -4.40 -0.34
N SER A 99 -23.58 -3.59 -0.78
CA SER A 99 -23.37 -2.44 -1.64
C SER A 99 -22.42 -1.42 -0.99
N ARG A 100 -22.57 -1.19 0.33
CA ARG A 100 -21.65 -0.34 1.10
C ARG A 100 -20.23 -0.91 1.16
N ILE A 101 -20.04 -2.22 1.35
CA ILE A 101 -18.71 -2.84 1.34
C ILE A 101 -18.05 -2.71 -0.04
N VAL A 102 -18.81 -2.99 -1.10
CA VAL A 102 -18.36 -2.89 -2.49
C VAL A 102 -17.92 -1.47 -2.82
N PHE A 103 -18.71 -0.44 -2.47
CA PHE A 103 -18.31 0.94 -2.68
C PHE A 103 -17.17 1.39 -1.74
N GLY A 104 -17.13 0.87 -0.52
CA GLY A 104 -16.05 1.15 0.42
C GLY A 104 -14.68 0.68 -0.07
N SER A 105 -14.62 -0.36 -0.91
CA SER A 105 -13.36 -0.78 -1.56
C SER A 105 -12.70 0.35 -2.37
N ARG A 106 -13.49 1.20 -3.04
CA ARG A 106 -12.99 2.37 -3.78
C ARG A 106 -12.35 3.37 -2.83
N LEU A 107 -13.01 3.62 -1.71
CA LEU A 107 -12.54 4.58 -0.71
C LEU A 107 -11.26 4.08 -0.02
N THR A 108 -11.19 2.80 0.32
CA THR A 108 -9.97 2.18 0.86
C THR A 108 -8.81 2.30 -0.11
N LEU A 109 -9.01 1.93 -1.39
CA LEU A 109 -7.98 2.06 -2.42
C LEU A 109 -7.55 3.51 -2.63
N TYR A 110 -8.49 4.46 -2.60
CA TYR A 110 -8.22 5.89 -2.68
C TYR A 110 -7.31 6.37 -1.54
N ILE A 111 -7.67 6.04 -0.28
CA ILE A 111 -6.91 6.44 0.90
C ILE A 111 -5.48 5.90 0.84
N ILE A 112 -5.31 4.59 0.63
CA ILE A 112 -3.98 3.98 0.66
C ILE A 112 -3.10 4.47 -0.50
N SER A 113 -3.70 4.72 -1.67
CA SER A 113 -2.97 5.23 -2.84
C SER A 113 -2.47 6.65 -2.61
N LEU A 114 -3.32 7.53 -2.07
CA LEU A 114 -2.90 8.90 -1.76
C LEU A 114 -1.83 8.93 -0.67
N VAL A 115 -1.98 8.13 0.39
CA VAL A 115 -0.95 8.05 1.43
C VAL A 115 0.37 7.57 0.84
N ALA A 116 0.37 6.57 -0.06
CA ALA A 116 1.58 6.11 -0.73
C ALA A 116 2.22 7.22 -1.58
N ILE A 117 1.42 7.91 -2.40
CA ILE A 117 1.88 8.98 -3.30
C ILE A 117 2.41 10.20 -2.55
N ILE A 118 1.95 10.46 -1.32
CA ILE A 118 2.44 11.59 -0.51
C ILE A 118 3.62 11.16 0.35
N ALA A 119 3.46 10.11 1.15
CA ALA A 119 4.45 9.75 2.17
C ALA A 119 5.72 9.14 1.57
N ALA A 120 5.61 8.32 0.51
CA ALA A 120 6.78 7.65 -0.06
C ALA A 120 7.75 8.66 -0.73
N PRO A 121 7.31 9.63 -1.55
CA PRO A 121 8.17 10.68 -2.09
C PRO A 121 8.84 11.55 -1.01
N VAL A 122 8.09 11.93 0.03
CA VAL A 122 8.66 12.69 1.16
C VAL A 122 9.74 11.86 1.85
N GLY A 123 9.46 10.58 2.12
CA GLY A 123 10.40 9.67 2.73
C GLY A 123 11.69 9.51 1.94
N ILE A 124 11.60 9.16 0.66
CA ILE A 124 12.79 8.97 -0.19
C ILE A 124 13.57 10.27 -0.36
N LEU A 125 12.90 11.42 -0.49
CA LEU A 125 13.56 12.72 -0.58
C LEU A 125 14.36 13.01 0.69
N VAL A 126 13.72 12.94 1.87
CA VAL A 126 14.38 13.21 3.15
C VAL A 126 15.53 12.23 3.40
N GLY A 127 15.31 10.94 3.17
CA GLY A 127 16.30 9.89 3.41
C GLY A 127 17.52 10.00 2.49
N THR A 128 17.31 10.20 1.19
CA THR A 128 18.43 10.33 0.23
C THR A 128 19.21 11.63 0.43
N VAL A 129 18.55 12.74 0.77
CA VAL A 129 19.23 14.00 1.11
C VAL A 129 20.06 13.83 2.38
N ALA A 130 19.48 13.27 3.45
CA ALA A 130 20.19 13.00 4.71
C ALA A 130 21.42 12.10 4.48
N GLY A 131 21.23 10.97 3.80
CA GLY A 131 22.31 10.02 3.51
C GLY A 131 23.40 10.61 2.60
N TYR A 132 23.04 11.40 1.59
CA TYR A 132 23.99 11.93 0.61
C TYR A 132 24.88 13.03 1.19
N PHE A 133 24.31 13.98 1.94
CA PHE A 133 25.08 15.09 2.52
C PHE A 133 25.82 14.64 3.79
N GLY A 134 25.22 13.79 4.63
CA GLY A 134 25.83 13.39 5.90
C GLY A 134 25.93 14.55 6.91
N GLY A 135 26.71 14.35 7.97
CA GLY A 135 27.05 15.40 8.94
C GLY A 135 25.84 16.05 9.61
N ILE A 136 25.79 17.39 9.61
CA ILE A 136 24.71 18.17 10.25
C ILE A 136 23.37 17.96 9.54
N VAL A 137 23.35 17.91 8.20
CA VAL A 137 22.10 17.71 7.43
C VAL A 137 21.46 16.38 7.81
N ASP A 138 22.27 15.33 7.84
CA ASP A 138 21.83 14.01 8.29
C ASP A 138 21.31 14.05 9.72
N THR A 139 22.08 14.66 10.63
CA THR A 139 21.72 14.76 12.05
C THR A 139 20.37 15.45 12.24
N VAL A 140 20.15 16.61 11.60
CA VAL A 140 18.91 17.39 11.72
C VAL A 140 17.72 16.65 11.13
N LEU A 141 17.83 16.14 9.90
CA LEU A 141 16.73 15.41 9.25
C LEU A 141 16.37 14.13 10.01
N MET A 142 17.38 13.42 10.54
CA MET A 142 17.13 12.24 11.35
C MET A 142 16.57 12.56 12.72
N ARG A 143 16.96 13.68 13.36
CA ARG A 143 16.30 14.14 14.59
C ARG A 143 14.82 14.43 14.36
N ILE A 144 14.46 15.10 13.26
CA ILE A 144 13.05 15.32 12.90
C ILE A 144 12.34 13.98 12.71
N THR A 145 12.94 13.07 11.94
CA THR A 145 12.41 11.71 11.71
C THR A 145 12.19 10.96 13.03
N ASP A 146 13.14 11.06 13.97
CA ASP A 146 13.10 10.41 15.28
C ASP A 146 11.98 10.97 16.17
N ILE A 147 11.65 12.26 16.07
CA ILE A 147 10.52 12.87 16.78
C ILE A 147 9.20 12.19 16.36
N PHE A 148 8.95 12.05 15.06
CA PHE A 148 7.72 11.41 14.59
C PHE A 148 7.63 9.93 15.01
N LEU A 149 8.76 9.22 14.99
CA LEU A 149 8.82 7.80 15.35
C LEU A 149 8.73 7.52 16.84
N ALA A 150 8.96 8.53 17.69
CA ALA A 150 8.79 8.41 19.14
C ALA A 150 7.32 8.30 19.56
N PHE A 151 6.40 8.83 18.74
CA PHE A 151 4.96 8.76 19.02
C PHE A 151 4.32 7.53 18.37
N PRO A 152 3.35 6.88 19.05
CA PRO A 152 2.52 5.87 18.41
C PRO A 152 1.78 6.45 17.21
N LYS A 153 1.92 5.81 16.04
CA LYS A 153 1.40 6.30 14.75
C LYS A 153 -0.07 6.68 14.80
N LEU A 154 -0.91 5.84 15.42
CA LEU A 154 -2.35 6.08 15.56
C LEU A 154 -2.63 7.31 16.42
N ILE A 155 -1.94 7.48 17.54
CA ILE A 155 -2.14 8.62 18.45
C ILE A 155 -1.76 9.92 17.74
N LEU A 156 -0.64 9.92 17.01
CA LEU A 156 -0.20 11.10 16.28
C LEU A 156 -1.15 11.43 15.12
N ALA A 157 -1.63 10.41 14.39
CA ALA A 157 -2.64 10.61 13.34
C ALA A 157 -3.95 11.18 13.92
N LEU A 158 -4.42 10.67 15.06
CA LEU A 158 -5.57 11.20 15.78
C LEU A 158 -5.39 12.67 16.14
N ALA A 159 -4.24 13.05 16.72
CA ALA A 159 -3.96 14.42 17.08
C ALA A 159 -4.03 15.37 15.87
N PHE A 160 -3.45 14.98 14.73
CA PHE A 160 -3.51 15.78 13.51
C PHE A 160 -4.92 15.88 12.95
N VAL A 161 -5.68 14.79 12.86
CA VAL A 161 -7.06 14.85 12.37
C VAL A 161 -7.97 15.65 13.31
N SER A 162 -7.80 15.51 14.63
CA SER A 162 -8.55 16.32 15.60
C SER A 162 -8.26 17.82 15.43
N ALA A 163 -7.06 18.20 15.01
CA ALA A 163 -6.72 19.59 14.72
C ALA A 163 -7.25 20.07 13.35
N LEU A 164 -7.21 19.21 12.33
CA LEU A 164 -7.66 19.54 10.96
C LEU A 164 -9.18 19.45 10.78
N GLY A 165 -9.85 18.72 11.65
CA GLY A 165 -11.27 18.37 11.56
C GLY A 165 -11.51 17.01 10.90
N PRO A 166 -12.69 16.40 11.13
CA PRO A 166 -13.02 15.10 10.56
C PRO A 166 -13.16 15.15 9.04
N GLY A 167 -12.77 14.08 8.35
CA GLY A 167 -12.92 13.96 6.90
C GLY A 167 -11.88 13.05 6.26
N ILE A 168 -12.19 12.53 5.06
CA ILE A 168 -11.29 11.63 4.33
C ILE A 168 -9.98 12.31 3.99
N GLU A 169 -10.03 13.54 3.46
CA GLU A 169 -8.84 14.29 3.05
C GLU A 169 -7.93 14.60 4.24
N ASN A 170 -8.52 15.07 5.35
CA ASN A 170 -7.79 15.34 6.58
C ASN A 170 -7.17 14.08 7.18
N ALA A 171 -7.89 12.95 7.14
CA ALA A 171 -7.35 11.65 7.54
C ALA A 171 -6.17 11.22 6.67
N VAL A 172 -6.26 11.39 5.35
CA VAL A 172 -5.15 11.10 4.41
C VAL A 172 -3.94 11.97 4.72
N ILE A 173 -4.13 13.28 4.95
CA ILE A 173 -3.04 14.20 5.31
C ILE A 173 -2.37 13.77 6.62
N ALA A 174 -3.16 13.52 7.67
CA ALA A 174 -2.65 13.10 8.96
C ALA A 174 -1.89 11.76 8.90
N ILE A 175 -2.42 10.77 8.18
CA ILE A 175 -1.74 9.49 8.00
C ILE A 175 -0.45 9.69 7.18
N SER A 176 -0.46 10.52 6.15
CA SER A 176 0.73 10.76 5.31
C SER A 176 1.87 11.42 6.10
N ILE A 177 1.56 12.44 6.89
CA ILE A 177 2.51 13.15 7.77
C ILE A 177 3.14 12.21 8.81
N THR A 178 2.42 11.16 9.21
CA THR A 178 2.91 10.18 10.20
C THR A 178 3.55 8.93 9.58
N SER A 179 3.44 8.72 8.27
CA SER A 179 3.88 7.50 7.59
C SER A 179 5.22 7.60 6.86
N TRP A 180 5.70 8.81 6.54
CA TRP A 180 6.96 9.00 5.81
C TRP A 180 8.26 8.62 6.58
N PRO A 181 8.36 8.67 7.93
CA PRO A 181 9.64 8.49 8.63
C PRO A 181 10.34 7.14 8.42
N PRO A 182 9.64 5.97 8.42
CA PRO A 182 10.26 4.69 8.11
C PRO A 182 10.87 4.64 6.70
N TYR A 183 10.20 5.26 5.72
CA TYR A 183 10.67 5.35 4.34
C TYR A 183 11.97 6.17 4.24
N ALA A 184 12.06 7.28 5.01
CA ALA A 184 13.28 8.07 5.10
C ALA A 184 14.46 7.31 5.70
N ARG A 185 14.23 6.51 6.76
CA ARG A 185 15.28 5.68 7.37
C ARG A 185 15.87 4.67 6.39
N ILE A 186 15.03 3.99 5.62
CA ILE A 186 15.47 3.00 4.62
C ILE A 186 16.27 3.70 3.52
N ALA A 187 15.70 4.75 2.91
CA ALA A 187 16.36 5.48 1.85
C ALA A 187 17.71 6.08 2.30
N ARG A 188 17.80 6.55 3.56
CA ARG A 188 19.06 7.00 4.16
C ARG A 188 20.08 5.87 4.27
N ALA A 189 19.68 4.72 4.83
CA ALA A 189 20.58 3.60 5.04
C ALA A 189 21.21 3.12 3.72
N GLU A 190 20.39 2.98 2.68
CA GLU A 190 20.86 2.60 1.35
C GLU A 190 21.73 3.68 0.72
N THR A 191 21.35 4.95 0.87
CA THR A 191 22.14 6.07 0.35
C THR A 191 23.53 6.11 0.97
N LEU A 192 23.68 5.84 2.27
CA LEU A 192 24.98 5.78 2.93
C LEU A 192 25.90 4.72 2.33
N THR A 193 25.34 3.58 1.89
CA THR A 193 26.08 2.56 1.16
C THR A 193 26.40 3.00 -0.27
N ILE A 194 25.42 3.52 -1.00
CA ILE A 194 25.53 3.85 -2.43
C ILE A 194 26.45 5.05 -2.67
N ARG A 195 26.40 6.08 -1.82
CA ARG A 195 27.14 7.36 -2.05
C ARG A 195 28.65 7.19 -2.15
N ASN A 196 29.20 6.10 -1.61
CA ASN A 196 30.64 5.83 -1.57
C ASN A 196 31.11 4.88 -2.68
N CYS A 197 30.19 4.39 -3.54
CA CYS A 197 30.53 3.53 -4.67
C CYS A 197 31.31 4.27 -5.75
N ASP A 198 32.17 3.55 -6.46
CA ASP A 198 33.10 4.14 -7.44
C ASP A 198 32.39 4.77 -8.65
N PHE A 199 31.25 4.21 -9.07
CA PHE A 199 30.45 4.80 -10.15
C PHE A 199 29.89 6.18 -9.77
N ILE A 200 29.52 6.40 -8.50
CA ILE A 200 29.08 7.72 -8.02
C ILE A 200 30.24 8.71 -8.02
N LYS A 201 31.44 8.27 -7.61
CA LYS A 201 32.66 9.11 -7.68
C LYS A 201 32.98 9.49 -9.13
N ALA A 202 32.89 8.54 -10.06
CA ALA A 202 33.12 8.78 -11.48
C ALA A 202 32.11 9.79 -12.06
N VAL A 203 30.82 9.65 -11.74
CA VAL A 203 29.78 10.61 -12.15
C VAL A 203 30.03 12.01 -11.58
N ARG A 204 30.53 12.11 -10.35
CA ARG A 204 30.93 13.40 -9.76
C ARG A 204 32.14 14.01 -10.47
N LEU A 205 33.14 13.21 -10.84
CA LEU A 205 34.31 13.67 -11.61
C LEU A 205 33.93 14.17 -13.02
N GLN A 206 32.84 13.66 -13.59
CA GLN A 206 32.26 14.16 -14.84
C GLN A 206 31.47 15.47 -14.67
N GLY A 207 31.47 16.08 -13.47
CA GLY A 207 30.83 17.37 -13.21
C GLY A 207 29.34 17.29 -12.84
N ALA A 208 28.81 16.11 -12.51
CA ALA A 208 27.42 16.02 -12.05
C ALA A 208 27.23 16.67 -10.67
N GLY A 209 26.29 17.62 -10.59
CA GLY A 209 25.89 18.23 -9.33
C GLY A 209 25.13 17.29 -8.39
N ALA A 210 25.06 17.64 -7.11
CA ALA A 210 24.40 16.84 -6.07
C ALA A 210 22.96 16.43 -6.42
N LEU A 211 22.15 17.36 -6.92
CA LEU A 211 20.76 17.09 -7.29
C LEU A 211 20.65 16.02 -8.40
N ARG A 212 21.55 16.09 -9.40
CA ARG A 212 21.59 15.11 -10.51
C ARG A 212 22.04 13.73 -10.03
N ILE A 213 22.96 13.68 -9.07
CA ILE A 213 23.41 12.42 -8.47
C ILE A 213 22.27 11.80 -7.63
N ILE A 214 21.62 12.60 -6.79
CA ILE A 214 20.53 12.12 -5.94
C ILE A 214 19.37 11.61 -6.79
N THR A 215 18.81 12.45 -7.66
CA THR A 215 17.60 12.11 -8.43
C THR A 215 17.86 11.12 -9.56
N GLY A 216 19.02 11.19 -10.21
CA GLY A 216 19.34 10.37 -11.39
C GLY A 216 20.00 9.03 -11.07
N HIS A 217 20.63 8.88 -9.89
CA HIS A 217 21.40 7.68 -9.57
C HIS A 217 20.99 7.07 -8.24
N ILE A 218 20.92 7.85 -7.16
CA ILE A 218 20.67 7.30 -5.81
C ILE A 218 19.20 6.94 -5.61
N MET A 219 18.27 7.87 -5.84
CA MET A 219 16.84 7.64 -5.64
C MET A 219 16.34 6.41 -6.44
N PRO A 220 16.67 6.24 -7.74
CA PRO A 220 16.24 5.07 -8.50
C PRO A 220 16.73 3.74 -7.91
N LEU A 221 17.92 3.73 -7.29
CA LEU A 221 18.47 2.54 -6.64
C LEU A 221 17.77 2.20 -5.33
N CYS A 222 17.20 3.20 -4.62
CA CYS A 222 16.44 2.97 -3.39
C CYS A 222 14.96 2.61 -3.63
N LEU A 223 14.43 2.86 -4.83
CA LEU A 223 13.01 2.62 -5.14
C LEU A 223 12.54 1.18 -4.89
N PRO A 224 13.27 0.12 -5.26
CA PRO A 224 12.81 -1.26 -5.03
C PRO A 224 12.52 -1.55 -3.56
N SER A 225 13.45 -1.23 -2.66
CA SER A 225 13.29 -1.42 -1.22
C SER A 225 12.17 -0.55 -0.63
N LEU A 226 12.03 0.67 -1.16
CA LEU A 226 10.94 1.56 -0.79
C LEU A 226 9.57 0.98 -1.18
N ILE A 227 9.42 0.43 -2.39
CA ILE A 227 8.17 -0.17 -2.88
C ILE A 227 7.77 -1.36 -2.02
N ILE A 228 8.71 -2.23 -1.66
CA ILE A 228 8.46 -3.35 -0.74
C ILE A 228 7.95 -2.82 0.60
N ARG A 229 8.66 -1.83 1.16
CA ARG A 229 8.29 -1.26 2.45
C ARG A 229 6.91 -0.61 2.44
N VAL A 230 6.63 0.19 1.41
CA VAL A 230 5.34 0.85 1.22
C VAL A 230 4.23 -0.18 1.13
N THR A 231 4.44 -1.29 0.40
CA THR A 231 3.46 -2.38 0.28
C THR A 231 3.16 -3.03 1.63
N LEU A 232 4.18 -3.33 2.43
CA LEU A 232 4.01 -3.89 3.78
C LEU A 232 3.29 -2.91 4.72
N ASP A 233 3.59 -1.60 4.61
CA ASP A 233 2.97 -0.59 5.47
C ASP A 233 1.49 -0.31 5.09
N MET A 234 1.01 -0.76 3.92
CA MET A 234 -0.40 -0.57 3.50
C MET A 234 -1.40 -1.16 4.49
N ALA A 235 -1.13 -2.37 5.02
CA ALA A 235 -2.00 -2.98 6.02
C ALA A 235 -2.17 -2.10 7.26
N GLY A 236 -1.07 -1.50 7.74
CA GLY A 236 -1.10 -0.56 8.85
C GLY A 236 -1.81 0.74 8.53
N ILE A 237 -1.68 1.25 7.30
CA ILE A 237 -2.40 2.43 6.81
C ILE A 237 -3.91 2.17 6.78
N ILE A 238 -4.35 1.02 6.25
CA ILE A 238 -5.77 0.61 6.23
C ILE A 238 -6.32 0.55 7.64
N LEU A 239 -5.61 -0.11 8.55
CA LEU A 239 -6.05 -0.24 9.94
C LEU A 239 -6.11 1.12 10.66
N THR A 240 -5.16 2.03 10.36
CA THR A 240 -5.18 3.39 10.90
C THR A 240 -6.38 4.17 10.37
N ALA A 241 -6.63 4.13 9.05
CA ALA A 241 -7.77 4.79 8.43
C ALA A 241 -9.11 4.28 8.98
N ALA A 242 -9.26 2.95 9.08
CA ALA A 242 -10.43 2.34 9.67
C ALA A 242 -10.58 2.70 11.16
N GLY A 243 -9.48 2.78 11.91
CA GLY A 243 -9.47 3.22 13.30
C GLY A 243 -9.91 4.68 13.47
N LEU A 244 -9.46 5.58 12.59
CA LEU A 244 -9.92 6.97 12.56
C LEU A 244 -11.41 7.06 12.20
N GLY A 245 -11.87 6.29 11.21
CA GLY A 245 -13.29 6.18 10.83
C GLY A 245 -14.15 5.66 11.98
N PHE A 246 -13.67 4.64 12.68
CA PHE A 246 -14.32 4.08 13.86
C PHE A 246 -14.45 5.08 15.01
N LEU A 247 -13.46 5.98 15.16
CA LEU A 247 -13.46 7.04 16.15
C LEU A 247 -14.21 8.30 15.70
N GLY A 248 -14.87 8.28 14.53
CA GLY A 248 -15.66 9.39 13.99
C GLY A 248 -14.83 10.51 13.34
N LEU A 249 -13.51 10.32 13.21
CA LEU A 249 -12.58 11.29 12.65
C LEU A 249 -12.29 11.05 11.16
N GLY A 250 -12.72 9.91 10.62
CA GLY A 250 -12.59 9.58 9.20
C GLY A 250 -13.74 10.11 8.34
N ALA A 251 -14.21 9.27 7.42
CA ALA A 251 -15.33 9.61 6.55
C ALA A 251 -16.61 9.87 7.35
N GLN A 252 -17.37 10.87 6.92
CA GLN A 252 -18.62 11.24 7.57
C GLN A 252 -19.81 10.56 6.87
N PRO A 253 -20.86 10.15 7.61
CA PRO A 253 -22.10 9.63 7.01
C PRO A 253 -22.67 10.60 5.96
N PRO A 254 -23.25 10.09 4.85
CA PRO A 254 -23.64 8.69 4.60
C PRO A 254 -22.54 7.81 3.97
N THR A 255 -21.33 8.33 3.79
CA THR A 255 -20.23 7.68 3.06
C THR A 255 -19.97 6.22 3.52
N PRO A 256 -19.83 5.25 2.59
CA PRO A 256 -19.62 3.85 2.92
C PRO A 256 -18.15 3.55 3.23
N GLU A 257 -17.65 4.01 4.38
CA GLU A 257 -16.29 3.72 4.86
C GLU A 257 -16.31 2.57 5.88
N TRP A 258 -15.44 1.57 5.72
CA TRP A 258 -15.50 0.32 6.49
C TRP A 258 -15.29 0.53 7.99
N GLY A 259 -14.40 1.43 8.41
CA GLY A 259 -14.22 1.80 9.82
C GLY A 259 -15.47 2.42 10.43
N ALA A 260 -16.06 3.40 9.76
CA ALA A 260 -17.31 4.05 10.17
C ALA A 260 -18.49 3.07 10.20
N MET A 261 -18.59 2.16 9.22
CA MET A 261 -19.59 1.08 9.22
C MET A 261 -19.45 0.19 10.46
N THR A 262 -18.21 -0.21 10.78
CA THR A 262 -17.90 -1.00 11.97
C THR A 262 -18.29 -0.25 13.26
N ALA A 263 -18.11 1.07 13.29
CA ALA A 263 -18.51 1.93 14.41
C ALA A 263 -20.02 1.97 14.61
N GLY A 264 -20.79 2.13 13.54
CA GLY A 264 -22.26 2.13 13.56
C GLY A 264 -22.83 0.81 14.07
N GLY A 265 -22.21 -0.31 13.66
CA GLY A 265 -22.58 -1.64 14.12
C GLY A 265 -22.31 -1.93 15.61
N ARG A 266 -21.41 -1.16 16.27
CA ARG A 266 -20.95 -1.41 17.64
C ARG A 266 -22.09 -1.59 18.64
N THR A 267 -23.14 -0.78 18.53
CA THR A 267 -24.29 -0.80 19.46
C THR A 267 -25.21 -2.01 19.24
N TYR A 268 -25.09 -2.69 18.10
CA TYR A 268 -25.97 -3.79 17.69
C TYR A 268 -25.28 -5.16 17.67
N ILE A 269 -24.02 -5.25 18.11
CA ILE A 269 -23.17 -6.45 17.94
C ILE A 269 -23.80 -7.74 18.50
N ILE A 270 -24.52 -7.65 19.61
CA ILE A 270 -25.09 -8.81 20.29
C ILE A 270 -26.24 -9.42 19.47
N ASP A 271 -27.08 -8.56 18.90
CA ASP A 271 -28.30 -8.98 18.21
C ASP A 271 -28.10 -9.10 16.69
N HIS A 272 -27.21 -8.28 16.11
CA HIS A 272 -26.98 -8.14 14.67
C HIS A 272 -25.48 -8.11 14.35
N TRP A 273 -24.82 -9.25 14.56
CA TRP A 273 -23.36 -9.41 14.44
C TRP A 273 -22.78 -9.01 13.07
N TRP A 274 -23.55 -9.14 11.98
CA TRP A 274 -23.07 -8.89 10.62
C TRP A 274 -22.72 -7.42 10.36
N LEU A 275 -23.30 -6.46 11.11
CA LEU A 275 -22.99 -5.03 10.96
C LEU A 275 -21.51 -4.71 11.23
N ILE A 276 -20.85 -5.50 12.07
CA ILE A 276 -19.43 -5.32 12.42
C ILE A 276 -18.57 -6.33 11.68
N SER A 277 -18.96 -7.60 11.70
CA SER A 277 -18.13 -8.67 11.15
C SER A 277 -17.94 -8.55 9.65
N MET A 278 -18.94 -8.06 8.90
CA MET A 278 -18.82 -7.91 7.44
C MET A 278 -17.81 -6.83 7.04
N PRO A 279 -17.93 -5.56 7.45
CA PRO A 279 -16.90 -4.55 7.15
C PRO A 279 -15.54 -4.88 7.80
N GLY A 280 -15.54 -5.48 9.00
CA GLY A 280 -14.32 -5.95 9.66
C GLY A 280 -13.58 -7.04 8.87
N SER A 281 -14.33 -7.97 8.26
CA SER A 281 -13.75 -9.00 7.41
C SER A 281 -13.14 -8.42 6.13
N ALA A 282 -13.75 -7.39 5.54
CA ALA A 282 -13.19 -6.69 4.39
C ALA A 282 -11.85 -6.01 4.74
N ILE A 283 -11.79 -5.30 5.88
CA ILE A 283 -10.55 -4.73 6.41
C ILE A 283 -9.49 -5.81 6.60
N PHE A 284 -9.85 -6.93 7.23
CA PHE A 284 -8.93 -8.04 7.51
C PHE A 284 -8.38 -8.68 6.22
N ILE A 285 -9.26 -9.06 5.29
CA ILE A 285 -8.88 -9.73 4.03
C ILE A 285 -7.94 -8.84 3.21
N VAL A 286 -8.26 -7.55 3.07
CA VAL A 286 -7.43 -6.63 2.28
C VAL A 286 -6.11 -6.35 2.97
N SER A 287 -6.10 -6.14 4.29
CA SER A 287 -4.87 -5.93 5.05
C SER A 287 -3.95 -7.15 4.97
N LEU A 288 -4.52 -8.35 5.08
CA LEU A 288 -3.79 -9.61 4.89
C LEU A 288 -3.22 -9.69 3.48
N ALA A 289 -3.99 -9.37 2.45
CA ALA A 289 -3.53 -9.44 1.06
C ALA A 289 -2.32 -8.54 0.79
N PHE A 290 -2.31 -7.31 1.32
CA PHE A 290 -1.15 -6.41 1.21
C PHE A 290 0.07 -6.93 1.96
N ASN A 291 -0.10 -7.51 3.15
CA ASN A 291 1.01 -8.14 3.87
C ASN A 291 1.59 -9.32 3.08
N LEU A 292 0.74 -10.24 2.60
CA LEU A 292 1.18 -11.40 1.81
C LEU A 292 1.89 -10.98 0.51
N LEU A 293 1.38 -9.95 -0.18
CA LEU A 293 2.03 -9.40 -1.36
C LEU A 293 3.39 -8.78 -1.02
N GLY A 294 3.46 -7.98 0.06
CA GLY A 294 4.69 -7.32 0.49
C GLY A 294 5.79 -8.31 0.90
N ASP A 295 5.43 -9.38 1.61
CA ASP A 295 6.37 -10.45 1.97
C ASP A 295 6.90 -11.18 0.73
N GLY A 296 6.03 -11.46 -0.25
CA GLY A 296 6.44 -12.05 -1.52
C GLY A 296 7.36 -11.15 -2.35
N LEU A 297 7.07 -9.84 -2.40
CA LEU A 297 7.95 -8.86 -3.05
C LEU A 297 9.31 -8.79 -2.37
N ARG A 298 9.34 -8.85 -1.03
CA ARG A 298 10.58 -8.87 -0.25
C ARG A 298 11.45 -10.08 -0.59
N GLU A 299 10.87 -11.27 -0.63
CA GLU A 299 11.61 -12.51 -0.91
C GLU A 299 12.26 -12.51 -2.30
N VAL A 300 11.58 -11.92 -3.28
CA VAL A 300 12.05 -11.86 -4.67
C VAL A 300 13.11 -10.79 -4.91
N LEU A 301 13.02 -9.69 -4.17
CA LEU A 301 13.88 -8.52 -4.35
C LEU A 301 15.08 -8.48 -3.39
N ASP A 302 15.09 -9.32 -2.35
CA ASP A 302 16.25 -9.49 -1.45
C ASP A 302 17.24 -10.53 -2.04
N PRO A 303 18.42 -10.12 -2.56
CA PRO A 303 19.37 -11.01 -3.22
C PRO A 303 20.15 -11.94 -2.26
N ARG A 304 19.85 -11.91 -0.96
CA ARG A 304 20.58 -12.62 0.09
C ARG A 304 19.95 -13.93 0.54
N SER A 305 18.84 -14.36 -0.06
CA SER A 305 18.14 -15.60 0.29
C SER A 305 18.71 -16.86 -0.38
N ASP A 306 19.63 -16.72 -1.34
CA ASP A 306 20.35 -17.86 -1.93
C ASP A 306 21.74 -18.03 -1.28
N ASN A 307 21.74 -18.71 -0.13
CA ASN A 307 22.89 -19.44 0.42
C ASN A 307 22.41 -20.71 1.12
#